data_AF-A0AAW0XTS9-F1
#
_entry.id   AF-A0AAW0XTS9-F1
#
_cell.length_a   1.000
_cell.length_b   1.000
_cell.length_c   1.000
_cell.angle_alpha   90.00
_cell.angle_beta   90.00
_cell.angle_gamma   90.00
#
_symmetry.space_group_name_H-M   'P 1'
#
loop_
_entity.id
_entity.type
_entity.pdbx_description
1 polymer ?
#
loop_
_entity_poly.entity_id
_entity_poly.type
_entity_poly.pdbx_seq_one_letter_code
_entity_poly.pdbx_strand_id
1 'polypeptide(L)'
;MTVGRWLELAVTIMVLAATPATGRYDRGGQQHSITWGRANSHSSAIFGNIPTNVTAVFGHRARLPCQVKNLGLKDVSWIRQRDLHILTVGIFTYTSDDRFQ
;
A
#
# COMPACT_ATOMS: atom_id res chain seq x y z
N MET A 1 40.93 -35.26 33.13
CA MET A 1 39.82 -34.28 33.22
C MET A 1 40.14 -33.05 32.38
N THR A 2 39.83 -33.04 31.08
CA THR A 2 39.81 -31.82 30.25
C THR A 2 38.77 -31.97 29.13
N VAL A 3 37.58 -32.48 29.48
CA VAL A 3 36.42 -32.51 28.56
C VAL A 3 35.88 -31.09 28.31
N GLY A 4 36.09 -30.16 29.26
CA GLY A 4 35.56 -28.78 29.19
C GLY A 4 36.20 -27.88 28.14
N ARG A 5 37.45 -28.14 27.72
CA ARG A 5 38.16 -27.27 26.77
C ARG A 5 37.70 -27.48 25.32
N TRP A 6 37.19 -28.66 25.00
CA TRP A 6 36.57 -28.97 23.71
C TRP A 6 35.14 -28.40 23.61
N LEU A 7 34.40 -28.34 24.72
CA LEU A 7 33.06 -27.71 24.76
C LEU A 7 33.13 -26.19 24.54
N GLU A 8 34.09 -25.51 25.18
CA GLU A 8 34.34 -24.06 25.01
C GLU A 8 34.62 -23.69 23.55
N LEU A 9 35.47 -24.48 22.88
CA LEU A 9 35.79 -24.26 21.46
C LEU A 9 34.58 -24.50 20.56
N ALA A 10 33.76 -25.51 20.85
CA ALA A 10 32.53 -25.77 20.10
C ALA A 10 31.48 -24.67 20.27
N VAL A 11 31.30 -24.12 21.49
CA VAL A 11 30.40 -22.99 21.75
C VAL A 11 30.87 -21.73 21.02
N THR A 12 32.17 -21.47 21.00
CA THR A 12 32.76 -20.33 20.29
C THR A 12 32.57 -20.43 18.78
N ILE A 13 32.75 -21.64 18.20
CA ILE A 13 32.53 -21.89 16.77
C ILE A 13 31.03 -21.75 16.40
N MET A 14 30.11 -22.19 17.26
CA MET A 14 28.67 -22.05 17.02
C MET A 14 28.19 -20.60 17.08
N VAL A 15 28.77 -19.77 17.96
CA VAL A 15 28.47 -18.32 18.01
C VAL A 15 28.99 -17.60 16.77
N LEU A 16 30.16 -17.99 16.26
CA LEU A 16 30.74 -17.40 15.03
C LEU A 16 29.97 -17.80 13.76
N ALA A 17 29.26 -18.94 13.77
CA ALA A 17 28.44 -19.40 12.66
C ALA A 17 26.97 -18.94 12.72
N ALA A 18 26.59 -18.12 13.70
CA ALA A 18 25.35 -17.37 13.61
C ALA A 18 25.51 -16.33 12.50
N THR A 19 25.35 -16.75 11.24
CA THR A 19 25.05 -15.80 10.17
C THR A 19 23.87 -15.00 10.69
N PRO A 20 23.92 -13.67 10.79
CA PRO A 20 22.67 -12.94 10.74
C PRO A 20 22.06 -13.45 9.43
N ALA A 21 20.98 -14.24 9.53
CA ALA A 21 20.06 -14.33 8.43
C ALA A 21 19.70 -12.87 8.19
N THR A 22 20.35 -12.27 7.20
CA THR A 22 20.03 -10.96 6.69
C THR A 22 18.63 -11.15 6.16
N GLY A 23 17.67 -10.93 7.08
CA GLY A 23 16.26 -11.00 6.83
C GLY A 23 16.00 -10.07 5.68
N ARG A 24 15.82 -10.69 4.53
CA ARG A 24 15.45 -10.06 3.28
C ARG A 24 14.05 -9.51 3.45
N TYR A 25 13.94 -8.24 3.77
CA TYR A 25 12.73 -7.44 3.54
C TYR A 25 13.15 -6.05 3.08
N ASP A 26 13.86 -5.97 1.95
CA ASP A 26 13.77 -4.78 1.11
C ASP A 26 12.37 -4.77 0.50
N ARG A 27 11.44 -4.24 1.30
CA ARG A 27 10.07 -3.89 0.92
C ARG A 27 10.15 -2.65 0.04
N GLY A 28 10.85 -2.75 -1.09
CA GLY A 28 10.85 -1.79 -2.18
C GLY A 28 9.53 -1.87 -2.94
N GLY A 29 8.41 -1.64 -2.23
CA GLY A 29 7.18 -1.25 -2.89
C GLY A 29 7.47 0.07 -3.58
N GLN A 30 7.27 0.12 -4.89
CA GLN A 30 7.41 1.36 -5.66
C GLN A 30 6.68 2.46 -4.92
N GLN A 31 7.39 3.49 -4.47
CA GLN A 31 6.75 4.61 -3.80
C GLN A 31 5.97 5.39 -4.87
N HIS A 32 4.71 5.02 -5.07
CA HIS A 32 3.80 5.69 -5.99
C HIS A 32 3.72 7.17 -5.58
N SER A 33 4.24 8.06 -6.44
CA SER A 33 4.32 9.49 -6.14
C SER A 33 2.95 10.14 -6.34
N ILE A 34 2.28 10.49 -5.25
CA ILE A 34 0.99 11.19 -5.29
C ILE A 34 1.25 12.65 -5.73
N THR A 35 1.11 12.91 -7.03
CA THR A 35 1.25 14.27 -7.57
C THR A 35 -0.12 14.97 -7.58
N TRP A 36 -0.30 15.97 -6.73
CA TRP A 36 -1.49 16.81 -6.74
C TRP A 36 -1.54 17.64 -8.02
N GLY A 37 -2.66 17.56 -8.76
CA GLY A 37 -2.80 18.24 -10.04
C GLY A 37 -2.76 19.77 -9.91
N ARG A 38 -2.07 20.45 -10.83
CA ARG A 38 -2.14 21.91 -10.97
C ARG A 38 -3.54 22.33 -11.43
N ALA A 39 -4.19 23.22 -10.70
CA ALA A 39 -5.50 23.77 -11.06
C ALA A 39 -5.39 24.62 -12.35
N ASN A 40 -6.46 24.65 -13.15
CA ASN A 40 -6.69 25.59 -14.26
C ASN A 40 -5.76 25.45 -15.47
N SER A 41 -5.51 24.21 -15.93
CA SER A 41 -4.92 23.93 -17.25
C SER A 41 -6.02 23.48 -18.22
N HIS A 42 -5.87 23.76 -19.52
CA HIS A 42 -6.71 23.17 -20.57
C HIS A 42 -6.70 21.61 -20.53
N SER A 43 -5.68 21.02 -19.90
CA SER A 43 -5.52 19.59 -19.65
C SER A 43 -5.87 19.14 -18.22
N SER A 44 -6.61 19.95 -17.46
CA SER A 44 -7.08 19.57 -16.12
C SER A 44 -8.11 18.43 -16.19
N ALA A 45 -8.07 17.55 -15.20
CA ALA A 45 -9.02 16.46 -15.06
C ALA A 45 -10.41 17.01 -14.72
N ILE A 46 -11.43 16.54 -15.44
CA ILE A 46 -12.82 16.98 -15.29
C ILE A 46 -13.65 15.81 -14.78
N PHE A 47 -14.30 15.98 -13.63
CA PHE A 47 -15.22 14.98 -13.10
C PHE A 47 -16.52 14.98 -13.92
N GLY A 48 -16.97 13.80 -14.31
CA GLY A 48 -18.23 13.60 -15.00
C GLY A 48 -19.44 13.85 -14.09
N ASN A 49 -20.62 13.93 -14.70
CA ASN A 49 -21.87 14.01 -13.96
C ASN A 49 -22.29 12.61 -13.53
N ILE A 50 -22.00 12.27 -12.28
CA ILE A 50 -22.30 10.98 -11.65
C ILE A 50 -23.05 11.21 -10.34
N PRO A 51 -23.90 10.26 -9.92
CA PRO A 51 -24.62 10.39 -8.66
C PRO A 51 -23.66 10.43 -7.48
N THR A 52 -23.79 11.46 -6.64
CA THR A 52 -22.99 11.64 -5.42
C THR A 52 -23.53 10.85 -4.23
N ASN A 53 -24.82 10.53 -4.25
CA ASN A 53 -25.47 9.69 -3.25
C ASN A 53 -25.67 8.28 -3.82
N VAL A 54 -25.05 7.30 -3.18
CA VAL A 54 -25.14 5.89 -3.56
C VAL A 54 -25.61 5.10 -2.34
N THR A 55 -26.74 4.42 -2.51
CA THR A 55 -27.24 3.44 -1.54
C THR A 55 -26.87 2.03 -1.98
N ALA A 56 -26.44 1.21 -1.05
CA ALA A 56 -26.14 -0.20 -1.30
C ALA A 56 -26.85 -1.09 -0.27
N VAL A 57 -27.18 -2.31 -0.68
CA VAL A 57 -27.81 -3.30 0.19
C VAL A 57 -26.74 -3.96 1.07
N PHE A 58 -27.07 -4.23 2.33
CA PHE A 58 -26.18 -4.95 3.23
C PHE A 58 -25.78 -6.32 2.66
N GLY A 59 -24.53 -6.73 2.91
CA GLY A 59 -23.97 -7.99 2.41
C GLY A 59 -23.65 -8.01 0.90
N HIS A 60 -23.98 -6.95 0.17
CA HIS A 60 -23.69 -6.82 -1.26
C HIS A 60 -22.55 -5.83 -1.50
N ARG A 61 -21.87 -5.98 -2.64
CA ARG A 61 -20.79 -5.08 -3.05
C ARG A 61 -21.35 -3.71 -3.42
N ALA A 62 -21.00 -2.68 -2.64
CA ALA A 62 -21.27 -1.30 -3.00
C ALA A 62 -20.35 -0.84 -4.14
N ARG A 63 -20.89 -0.13 -5.13
CA ARG A 63 -20.11 0.45 -6.23
C ARG A 63 -20.20 1.97 -6.17
N LEU A 64 -19.08 2.64 -5.97
CA LEU A 64 -18.97 4.09 -5.99
C LEU A 64 -18.53 4.50 -7.41
N PRO A 65 -19.42 5.06 -8.25
CA PRO A 65 -19.03 5.47 -9.59
C PRO A 65 -18.05 6.65 -9.49
N CYS A 66 -17.03 6.65 -10.33
CA CYS A 66 -16.16 7.80 -10.56
C CYS A 66 -15.89 7.86 -12.07
N GLN A 67 -16.24 8.99 -12.69
CA GLN A 67 -15.93 9.25 -14.09
C GLN A 67 -15.04 10.48 -14.16
N VAL A 68 -13.89 10.36 -14.81
CA VAL A 68 -12.95 11.45 -15.00
C VAL A 68 -12.57 11.54 -16.47
N LYS A 69 -12.71 12.73 -17.04
CA LYS A 69 -12.22 13.09 -18.38
C LYS A 69 -10.87 13.79 -18.24
N ASN A 70 -10.03 13.70 -19.27
CA ASN A 70 -8.69 14.32 -19.29
C ASN A 70 -7.78 13.85 -18.13
N LEU A 71 -7.80 12.54 -17.81
CA LEU A 71 -7.00 11.99 -16.71
C LEU A 71 -5.48 12.10 -16.99
N GLY A 72 -5.05 11.87 -18.24
CA GLY A 72 -3.66 12.01 -18.64
C GLY A 72 -2.72 11.08 -17.86
N LEU A 73 -1.64 11.63 -17.31
CA LEU A 73 -0.66 10.92 -16.46
C LEU A 73 -1.00 10.99 -14.96
N LYS A 74 -2.24 11.36 -14.61
CA LYS A 74 -2.68 11.49 -13.21
C LYS A 74 -3.34 10.20 -12.78
N ASP A 75 -3.28 9.91 -11.49
CA ASP A 75 -4.02 8.82 -10.88
C ASP A 75 -5.27 9.30 -10.16
N VAL A 76 -6.25 8.41 -10.03
CA VAL A 76 -7.43 8.61 -9.18
C VAL A 76 -7.17 7.91 -7.85
N SER A 77 -7.34 8.63 -6.76
CA SER A 77 -7.31 8.07 -5.41
C SER A 77 -8.69 8.09 -4.77
N TRP A 78 -8.98 7.07 -3.97
CA TRP A 78 -10.17 7.00 -3.14
C TRP A 78 -9.78 7.23 -1.69
N ILE A 79 -10.36 8.27 -1.08
CA ILE A 79 -10.09 8.66 0.30
C ILE A 79 -11.39 8.64 1.08
N ARG A 80 -11.33 8.08 2.29
CA ARG A 80 -12.45 8.11 3.23
C ARG A 80 -12.47 9.44 3.98
N GLN A 81 -13.50 10.25 3.78
CA GLN A 81 -13.53 11.63 4.30
C GLN A 81 -13.48 11.74 5.84
N ARG A 82 -14.06 10.79 6.59
CA ARG A 82 -14.18 10.87 8.06
C ARG A 82 -12.84 10.88 8.80
N ASP A 83 -11.82 10.26 8.21
CA ASP A 83 -10.51 10.04 8.85
C ASP A 83 -9.34 10.15 7.86
N LEU A 84 -9.63 10.59 6.64
CA LEU A 84 -8.66 10.81 5.56
C LEU A 84 -7.82 9.58 5.19
N HIS A 85 -8.30 8.38 5.51
CA HIS A 85 -7.59 7.15 5.17
C HIS A 85 -7.69 6.87 3.66
N ILE A 86 -6.53 6.64 3.04
CA ILE A 86 -6.46 6.27 1.62
C ILE A 86 -6.91 4.82 1.49
N LEU A 87 -7.93 4.60 0.65
CA LEU A 87 -8.46 3.27 0.34
C LEU A 87 -7.65 2.65 -0.80
N THR A 88 -7.61 3.36 -1.93
CA THR A 88 -6.88 2.94 -3.13
C THR A 88 -6.27 4.14 -3.87
N VAL A 89 -5.19 3.90 -4.61
CA VAL A 89 -4.60 4.84 -5.57
C VAL A 89 -4.36 4.10 -6.87
N GLY A 90 -5.04 4.48 -7.93
CA GLY A 90 -5.03 3.73 -9.19
C GLY A 90 -5.45 2.28 -8.97
N ILE A 91 -4.54 1.35 -9.25
CA ILE A 91 -4.74 -0.10 -9.08
C ILE A 91 -4.26 -0.63 -7.73
N PHE A 92 -3.65 0.22 -6.90
CA PHE A 92 -3.04 -0.20 -5.63
C PHE A 92 -4.01 0.02 -4.47
N THR A 93 -4.15 -0.99 -3.62
CA THR A 93 -4.97 -0.94 -2.41
C THR A 93 -4.09 -0.65 -1.20
N TYR A 94 -4.44 0.38 -0.42
CA TYR A 94 -3.71 0.84 0.76
C TYR A 94 -4.40 0.48 2.08
N THR A 95 -5.68 0.14 2.03
CA THR A 95 -6.43 -0.30 3.20
C THR A 95 -6.30 -1.81 3.41
N SER A 96 -6.25 -2.24 4.68
CA SER A 96 -6.29 -3.66 5.05
C SER A 96 -7.71 -4.20 5.22
N ASP A 97 -8.73 -3.40 4.92
CA ASP A 97 -10.13 -3.80 4.98
C ASP A 97 -10.43 -4.79 3.85
N ASP A 98 -10.79 -6.03 4.21
CA ASP A 98 -11.04 -7.14 3.27
C ASP A 98 -12.12 -6.84 2.22
N ARG A 99 -12.96 -5.82 2.44
CA ARG A 99 -13.97 -5.39 1.46
C ARG A 99 -13.35 -4.75 0.20
N PHE A 100 -12.07 -4.41 0.21
CA PHE A 100 -11.35 -3.73 -0.87
C PHE A 100 -10.25 -4.58 -1.53
N GLN A 101 -10.29 -5.91 -1.32
CA GLN A 101 -9.39 -6.90 -1.92
C GLN A 101 -10.04 -7.62 -3.11
#